data_AF-A0AAJ4A4I6-F1
#
_entry.id   AF-A0AAJ4A4I6-F1
#
_cell.length_a   1.000
_cell.length_b   1.000
_cell.length_c   1.000
_cell.angle_alpha   90.00
_cell.angle_beta   90.00
_cell.angle_gamma   90.00
#
_symmetry.space_group_name_H-M   'P 1'
#
loop_
_entity.id
_entity.type
_entity.pdbx_description
1 polymer ?
#
loop_
_entity_poly.entity_id
_entity_poly.type
_entity_poly.pdbx_seq_one_letter_code
_entity_poly.pdbx_strand_id
1 'polypeptide(L)' 'MSIKKIFSFYINGFKSMTIGKTLWKIIFIKLVVILLFLNYFIHNKNFKTEYKTYDEKINFVYENLRLK' A
#
# COMPACT_ATOMS: atom_id res chain seq x y z
N MET A 1 35.42 -8.06 -14.65
CA MET A 1 34.30 -7.14 -14.93
C MET A 1 33.77 -6.62 -13.60
N SER A 2 33.86 -5.32 -13.30
CA SER A 2 33.46 -4.80 -11.98
C SER A 2 31.95 -4.54 -11.93
N ILE A 3 31.27 -4.90 -10.85
CA ILE A 3 29.82 -4.68 -10.62
C ILE A 3 29.42 -3.22 -10.86
N LYS A 4 30.32 -2.28 -10.58
CA LYS A 4 30.14 -0.84 -10.85
C LYS A 4 29.83 -0.53 -12.33
N LYS A 5 30.45 -1.25 -13.27
CA LYS A 5 30.20 -1.07 -14.71
C LYS A 5 28.80 -1.56 -15.10
N ILE A 6 28.36 -2.68 -14.54
CA ILE A 6 27.02 -3.24 -14.80
C ILE A 6 25.95 -2.28 -14.29
N PHE A 7 26.12 -1.75 -13.08
CA PHE A 7 25.19 -0.79 -12.49
C PHE A 7 25.14 0.52 -13.30
N SER A 8 26.30 1.07 -13.69
CA SER A 8 26.38 2.28 -14.53
C SER A 8 25.71 2.07 -15.89
N PHE A 9 25.91 0.91 -16.51
CA PHE A 9 25.24 0.58 -17.78
C PHE A 9 23.72 0.55 -17.63
N TYR A 10 23.19 -0.10 -16.58
CA TYR A 10 21.75 -0.16 -16.35
C TYR A 10 21.15 1.23 -16.10
N ILE A 11 21.78 2.06 -15.26
CA ILE A 11 21.34 3.43 -15.01
C ILE A 11 21.39 4.27 -16.28
N ASN A 12 22.50 4.22 -17.02
CA ASN A 12 22.68 5.03 -18.22
C ASN A 12 21.70 4.59 -19.32
N GLY A 13 21.49 3.29 -19.49
CA GLY A 13 20.50 2.74 -20.41
C GLY A 13 19.07 3.13 -20.04
N PHE A 14 18.70 3.00 -18.76
CA PHE A 14 17.37 3.41 -18.30
C PHE A 14 17.16 4.92 -18.45
N LYS A 15 18.20 5.74 -18.23
CA LYS A 15 18.15 7.19 -18.41
C LYS A 15 18.01 7.61 -19.88
N SER A 16 18.59 6.88 -20.83
CA SER A 16 18.43 7.18 -22.27
C SER A 16 17.10 6.67 -22.84
N MET A 17 16.45 5.69 -22.19
CA MET A 17 15.18 5.11 -22.64
C MET A 17 13.96 5.99 -22.36
N THR A 18 13.22 6.36 -23.39
CA THR A 18 11.92 7.07 -23.26
C THR A 18 10.80 6.11 -22.85
N ILE A 19 10.70 4.95 -23.52
CA ILE A 19 9.64 3.95 -23.30
C ILE A 19 9.69 3.38 -21.87
N GLY A 20 10.88 3.00 -21.40
CA GLY A 20 11.06 2.46 -20.04
C GLY A 20 10.68 3.46 -18.96
N LYS A 21 11.04 4.74 -19.12
CA LYS A 21 10.62 5.82 -18.22
C LYS A 21 9.11 6.03 -18.21
N THR A 22 8.45 5.98 -19.37
CA THR A 22 6.99 6.08 -19.47
C THR A 22 6.30 4.90 -18.80
N LEU A 23 6.79 3.66 -19.03
CA LEU A 23 6.23 2.48 -18.38
C LEU A 23 6.36 2.56 -16.86
N TRP A 24 7.53 2.99 -16.36
CA TRP A 24 7.76 3.13 -14.93
C TRP A 24 6.85 4.18 -14.29
N LYS A 25 6.58 5.30 -14.99
CA LYS A 25 5.56 6.28 -14.57
C LYS A 25 4.18 5.65 -14.45
N ILE A 26 3.76 4.84 -15.43
CA ILE A 26 2.47 4.15 -15.41
C ILE A 26 2.37 3.22 -14.20
N ILE A 27 3.42 2.43 -13.93
CA ILE A 27 3.48 1.54 -12.77
C ILE A 27 3.36 2.36 -11.47
N PHE A 28 4.10 3.46 -11.36
CA PHE A 28 4.07 4.32 -10.18
C PHE A 28 2.66 4.89 -9.93
N ILE A 29 2.01 5.40 -10.98
CA ILE A 29 0.62 5.89 -10.92
C ILE A 29 -0.33 4.78 -10.47
N LYS A 30 -0.21 3.57 -11.04
CA LYS A 30 -1.05 2.44 -10.68
C LYS A 30 -0.90 2.05 -9.20
N LEU A 31 0.35 2.04 -8.70
CA LEU A 31 0.64 1.77 -7.29
C LEU A 31 0.05 2.84 -6.37
N VAL A 32 0.21 4.12 -6.70
CA VAL A 32 -0.39 5.23 -5.93
C VAL A 32 -1.91 5.10 -5.91
N VAL A 33 -2.54 4.82 -7.05
CA VAL A 33 -4.00 4.62 -7.14
C VAL A 33 -4.46 3.46 -6.27
N ILE A 34 -3.77 2.32 -6.29
CA ILE A 34 -4.12 1.15 -5.46
C ILE A 34 -3.96 1.48 -3.97
N LEU A 35 -2.89 2.17 -3.57
CA LEU A 35 -2.68 2.57 -2.18
C LEU A 35 -3.73 3.57 -1.70
N LEU A 36 -4.09 4.56 -2.52
CA LEU A 36 -5.13 5.53 -2.19
C LEU A 36 -6.52 4.89 -2.17
N PHE A 37 -6.83 4.04 -3.14
CA PHE A 37 -8.07 3.27 -3.18
C PHE A 37 -8.20 2.39 -1.94
N LEU A 38 -7.16 1.62 -1.61
CA LEU A 38 -7.14 0.77 -0.44
C LEU A 38 -7.30 1.60 0.83
N ASN A 39 -6.59 2.72 0.97
CA ASN A 39 -6.74 3.61 2.12
C ASN A 39 -8.17 4.16 2.25
N TYR A 40 -8.77 4.62 1.15
CA TYR A 40 -10.13 5.17 1.15
C TYR A 40 -11.20 4.10 1.46
N PHE A 41 -11.11 2.93 0.81
CA PHE A 41 -12.08 1.84 0.98
C PHE A 41 -11.91 1.08 2.31
N ILE A 42 -10.69 0.90 2.81
CA ILE A 42 -10.47 0.29 4.13
C ILE A 42 -10.87 1.26 5.23
N HIS A 43 -10.61 2.57 5.11
CA HIS A 43 -10.94 3.52 6.19
C HIS A 43 -12.44 3.66 6.45
N ASN A 44 -13.28 3.66 5.41
CA ASN A 44 -14.74 3.67 5.57
C ASN A 44 -15.32 2.36 6.12
N LYS A 45 -14.54 1.27 6.13
CA LYS A 45 -14.92 -0.03 6.70
C LYS A 45 -14.17 -0.34 7.99
N ASN A 46 -13.47 0.64 8.58
CA ASN A 46 -12.81 0.41 9.86
C ASN A 46 -13.84 0.38 10.99
N PHE A 47 -13.71 -0.62 11.87
CA PHE A 47 -14.38 -0.90 13.16
C PHE A 47 -14.69 0.31 14.09
N LYS A 48 -14.27 1.52 13.75
CA LYS A 48 -14.58 2.75 14.49
C LYS A 48 -16.03 3.23 14.31
N THR A 49 -16.70 2.82 13.23
CA THR A 49 -18.09 3.25 12.98
C THR A 49 -19.14 2.37 13.67
N GLU A 50 -18.83 1.10 13.98
CA GLU A 50 -19.78 0.21 14.66
C GLU A 50 -19.79 0.37 16.18
N TYR A 51 -18.67 0.78 16.80
CA TYR A 51 -18.57 0.97 18.24
C TYR A 51 -18.01 2.35 18.53
N LYS A 52 -18.90 3.24 18.99
CA LYS A 52 -18.59 4.66 19.20
C LYS A 52 -17.85 4.87 20.51
N THR A 53 -18.14 4.02 21.50
CA THR A 53 -17.62 4.15 22.87
C THR A 53 -16.61 3.05 23.18
N TYR A 54 -15.60 3.37 23.99
CA TYR A 54 -14.60 2.40 24.44
C TYR A 54 -15.24 1.21 25.17
N ASP A 55 -16.28 1.47 25.97
CA ASP A 55 -17.01 0.46 26.74
C ASP A 55 -17.76 -0.55 25.84
N GLU A 56 -18.32 -0.10 24.72
CA GLU A 56 -19.02 -0.98 23.76
C GLU A 56 -18.05 -1.98 23.10
N LYS A 57 -16.82 -1.53 22.81
CA LYS A 57 -15.76 -2.39 22.24
C LYS A 57 -15.30 -3.44 23.23
N ILE A 58 -15.13 -3.05 24.48
CA ILE A 58 -14.73 -3.95 25.57
C ILE A 58 -15.81 -5.02 25.78
N ASN A 59 -17.08 -4.62 25.82
CA ASN A 59 -18.18 -5.55 26.06
C ASN A 59 -18.33 -6.58 24.93
N PHE A 60 -18.15 -6.15 23.67
CA PHE A 60 -18.13 -7.07 22.52
C PHE A 60 -17.01 -8.12 22.65
N VAL A 61 -15.80 -7.71 23.02
CA VAL A 61 -14.68 -8.65 23.21
C VAL A 61 -14.94 -9.62 24.35
N TYR A 62 -15.49 -9.14 25.48
CA TYR A 62 -15.84 -9.99 26.61
C TYR A 62 -16.89 -11.04 26.25
N GLU A 63 -17.97 -10.68 25.56
CA GLU A 63 -19.00 -11.65 25.17
C GLU A 63 -18.48 -12.70 24.18
N ASN A 64 -17.64 -12.31 23.20
CA ASN A 64 -17.08 -13.26 22.24
C ASN A 64 -16.05 -14.23 22.86
N LEU A 65 -15.32 -13.80 23.88
CA LEU A 65 -14.38 -14.65 24.63
C LEU A 65 -15.09 -15.52 25.68
N ARG A 66 -16.27 -15.09 26.16
CA ARG A 66 -17.07 -15.83 27.15
C ARG A 66 -17.93 -16.93 26.52
N LEU A 67 -18.42 -16.70 25.30
CA LEU A 67 -19.32 -17.60 24.59
C LEU A 67 -18.61 -18.64 23.70
N LYS A 68 -17.27 -18.64 23.69
CA LYS A 68 -16.43 -19.63 23.00
C LYS A 68 -15.60 -20.42 24.00
#